data_AF-A0A6C0LQF7-F1
#
_entry.id   AF-A0A6C0LQF7-F1
#
_cell.length_a   1.000
_cell.length_b   1.000
_cell.length_c   1.000
_cell.angle_alpha   90.00
_cell.angle_beta   90.00
_cell.angle_gamma   90.00
#
_symmetry.space_group_name_H-M   'P 1'
#
loop_
_entity.id
_entity.type
_entity.pdbx_description
1 polymer ?
#
loop_
_entity_poly.entity_id
_entity_poly.type
_entity_poly.pdbx_seq_one_letter_code
_entity_poly.pdbx_strand_id
1 'polypeptide(L)'
;MYGLLLNWVPWIYNRILYGSDKGYRVITNIYRTATTPIEYYFVLQSRVPISSSSFSLDSIPEEHYKWTATLGPARFIHQKEPTASIFLKNCSWLGLSITLPETGTLDLSDWISEVKYSGPQEPTPLELFTLWCIDTGKPYFLYVNETTKVDLIDELGEIVVRRLIAEPPSLEQNAGQVTGSYTDRSLDSLFSPSGC
;
A
#
# COMPACT_ATOMS: atom_id res chain seq x y z
N MET A 1 -39.90 -41.03 43.19
CA MET A 1 -39.34 -41.08 41.82
C MET A 1 -38.77 -39.73 41.34
N TYR A 2 -38.48 -38.76 42.24
CA TYR A 2 -37.94 -37.43 41.89
C TYR A 2 -36.42 -37.25 42.15
N GLY A 3 -35.81 -38.13 42.97
CA GLY A 3 -34.39 -38.01 43.34
C GLY A 3 -33.42 -38.28 42.19
N LEU A 4 -33.79 -39.13 41.22
CA LEU A 4 -32.99 -39.38 40.02
C LEU A 4 -33.00 -38.15 39.08
N LEU A 5 -34.12 -37.44 38.93
CA LEU A 5 -34.16 -36.22 38.11
C LEU A 5 -33.34 -35.07 38.75
N LEU A 6 -33.46 -34.87 40.06
CA LEU A 6 -32.76 -33.80 40.78
C LEU A 6 -31.22 -33.95 40.78
N ASN A 7 -30.69 -35.18 40.75
CA ASN A 7 -29.25 -35.40 40.69
C ASN A 7 -28.66 -35.19 39.28
N TRP A 8 -29.47 -35.35 38.24
CA TRP A 8 -29.02 -35.16 36.85
C TRP A 8 -29.13 -33.70 36.40
N VAL A 9 -30.03 -32.91 37.00
CA VAL A 9 -30.23 -31.49 36.65
C VAL A 9 -28.93 -30.67 36.75
N PRO A 10 -28.13 -30.72 37.83
CA PRO A 10 -26.85 -30.00 37.89
C PRO A 10 -25.85 -30.43 36.80
N TRP A 11 -25.82 -31.74 36.49
CA TRP A 11 -24.93 -32.27 35.46
C TRP A 11 -25.33 -31.82 34.05
N ILE A 12 -26.63 -31.89 33.72
CA ILE A 12 -27.18 -31.43 32.45
C ILE A 12 -26.95 -29.91 32.30
N TYR A 13 -27.24 -29.15 33.35
CA TYR A 13 -27.04 -27.70 33.37
C TYR A 13 -25.59 -27.31 33.12
N ASN A 14 -24.64 -27.95 33.81
CA ASN A 14 -23.20 -27.72 33.60
C ASN A 14 -22.76 -28.09 32.18
N ARG A 15 -23.33 -29.14 31.60
CA ARG A 15 -22.99 -29.58 30.24
C ARG A 15 -23.53 -28.63 29.17
N ILE A 16 -24.73 -28.08 29.37
CA ILE A 16 -25.31 -27.03 28.53
C ILE A 16 -24.47 -25.76 28.64
N LEU A 17 -24.14 -25.32 29.86
CA LEU A 17 -23.28 -24.14 30.09
C LEU A 17 -21.91 -24.29 29.43
N TYR A 18 -21.29 -25.47 29.52
CA TYR A 18 -20.01 -25.74 28.87
C TYR A 18 -20.13 -25.70 27.34
N GLY A 19 -21.21 -26.22 26.78
CA GLY A 19 -21.52 -26.12 25.36
C GLY A 19 -21.73 -24.67 24.91
N SER A 20 -22.47 -23.88 25.69
CA SER A 20 -22.69 -22.46 25.39
C SER A 20 -21.42 -21.63 25.50
N ASP A 21 -20.55 -21.87 26.49
CA ASP A 21 -19.28 -21.15 26.62
C ASP A 21 -18.36 -21.43 25.43
N LYS A 22 -18.27 -22.69 25.00
CA LYS A 22 -17.53 -23.05 23.78
C LYS A 22 -18.12 -22.40 22.52
N GLY A 23 -19.44 -22.43 22.37
CA GLY A 23 -20.12 -21.79 21.24
C GLY A 23 -19.87 -20.29 21.22
N TYR A 24 -19.99 -19.63 22.38
CA TYR A 24 -19.71 -18.21 22.54
C TYR A 24 -18.27 -17.87 22.16
N ARG A 25 -17.28 -18.66 22.57
CA ARG A 25 -15.86 -18.45 22.19
C ARG A 25 -15.64 -18.58 20.69
N VAL A 26 -16.26 -19.56 20.04
CA VAL A 26 -16.16 -19.74 18.59
C VAL A 26 -16.77 -18.56 17.85
N ILE A 27 -17.99 -18.15 18.22
CA ILE A 27 -18.66 -16.98 17.62
C ILE A 27 -17.85 -15.71 17.87
N THR A 28 -17.32 -15.52 19.08
CA THR A 28 -16.50 -14.36 19.43
C THR A 28 -15.21 -14.33 18.62
N ASN A 29 -14.58 -15.49 18.37
CA ASN A 29 -13.38 -15.57 17.55
C ASN A 29 -13.69 -15.30 16.08
N ILE A 30 -14.76 -15.86 15.53
CA ILE A 30 -15.20 -15.57 14.15
C ILE A 30 -15.54 -14.09 14.01
N TYR A 31 -16.28 -13.54 14.97
CA TYR A 31 -16.62 -12.13 15.01
C TYR A 31 -15.36 -11.28 15.10
N ARG A 32 -14.40 -11.60 15.98
CA ARG A 32 -13.11 -10.91 16.06
C ARG A 32 -12.35 -10.98 14.74
N THR A 33 -12.19 -12.15 14.12
CA THR A 33 -11.53 -12.28 12.82
C THR A 33 -12.25 -11.50 11.72
N ALA A 34 -13.59 -11.42 11.77
CA ALA A 34 -14.37 -10.63 10.82
C ALA A 34 -14.36 -9.12 11.10
N THR A 35 -14.08 -8.71 12.35
CA THR A 35 -14.16 -7.30 12.77
C THR A 35 -12.81 -6.64 12.97
N THR A 36 -11.74 -7.41 13.17
CA THR A 36 -10.37 -6.87 13.19
C THR A 36 -9.93 -6.64 11.76
N PRO A 37 -9.74 -5.39 11.31
CA PRO A 37 -9.23 -5.13 9.99
C PRO A 37 -7.85 -5.75 9.86
N ILE A 38 -7.64 -6.53 8.81
CA ILE A 38 -6.32 -7.06 8.48
C ILE A 38 -5.48 -5.87 8.00
N GLU A 39 -4.35 -5.66 8.67
CA GLU A 39 -3.40 -4.63 8.31
C GLU A 39 -2.33 -5.22 7.40
N TYR A 40 -1.90 -4.42 6.42
CA TYR A 40 -0.87 -4.77 5.45
C TYR A 40 0.26 -3.75 5.55
N TYR A 41 1.46 -4.23 5.82
CA TYR A 41 2.63 -3.39 5.97
C TYR A 41 3.44 -3.36 4.67
N PHE A 42 3.60 -2.16 4.11
CA PHE A 42 4.50 -1.93 2.97
C PHE A 42 5.88 -1.56 3.50
N VAL A 43 6.85 -2.43 3.21
CA VAL A 43 8.26 -2.26 3.59
C VAL A 43 9.02 -1.66 2.42
N LEU A 44 9.92 -0.72 2.69
CA LEU A 44 10.84 -0.16 1.71
C LEU A 44 11.59 -1.28 0.99
N GLN A 45 11.69 -1.19 -0.35
CA GLN A 45 12.32 -2.17 -1.23
C GLN A 45 11.62 -3.53 -1.34
N SER A 46 10.50 -3.77 -0.63
CA SER A 46 9.65 -4.92 -0.88
C SER A 46 8.58 -4.60 -1.92
N ARG A 47 8.32 -5.55 -2.81
CA ARG A 47 7.19 -5.49 -3.77
C ARG A 47 5.90 -6.03 -3.20
N VAL A 48 5.98 -6.86 -2.16
CA VAL A 48 4.84 -7.57 -1.57
C VAL A 48 4.64 -7.07 -0.14
N PRO A 49 3.43 -6.59 0.20
CA PRO A 49 3.14 -6.17 1.56
C PRO A 49 3.00 -7.39 2.47
N ILE A 50 3.34 -7.19 3.74
CA ILE A 50 3.30 -8.23 4.77
C ILE A 50 2.00 -8.07 5.55
N SER A 51 1.21 -9.15 5.66
CA SER A 51 -0.02 -9.11 6.46
C SER A 51 0.28 -9.23 7.96
N SER A 52 -0.44 -8.46 8.78
CA SER A 52 -0.37 -8.52 10.24
C SER A 52 -0.77 -9.88 10.83
N SER A 53 -1.56 -10.68 10.12
CA SER A 53 -1.90 -12.04 10.56
C SER A 53 -0.76 -13.04 10.40
N SER A 54 0.15 -12.78 9.45
CA SER A 54 1.20 -13.72 9.07
C SER A 54 2.53 -13.44 9.78
N PHE A 55 2.72 -12.23 10.30
CA PHE A 55 3.99 -11.80 10.87
C PHE A 55 3.80 -10.78 12.01
N SER A 56 4.53 -10.98 13.10
CA SER A 56 4.56 -10.03 14.21
C SER A 56 5.44 -8.82 13.86
N LEU A 57 4.88 -7.61 14.02
CA LEU A 57 5.50 -6.31 13.76
C LEU A 57 6.90 -6.13 14.36
N ASP A 58 7.17 -6.79 15.49
CA ASP A 58 8.39 -6.64 16.30
C ASP A 58 9.68 -7.00 15.56
N SER A 59 9.60 -7.67 14.40
CA SER A 59 10.80 -8.16 13.70
C SER A 59 11.28 -7.27 12.56
N ILE A 60 10.59 -6.16 12.24
CA ILE A 60 11.01 -5.22 11.19
C ILE A 60 11.29 -3.87 11.86
N PRO A 61 12.47 -3.26 11.63
CA PRO A 61 12.77 -1.93 12.16
C PRO A 61 11.79 -0.87 11.62
N GLU A 62 11.35 0.04 12.49
CA GLU A 62 10.42 1.14 12.16
C GLU A 62 10.86 1.96 10.94
N GLU A 63 12.17 2.08 10.73
CA GLU A 63 12.77 2.83 9.62
C GLU A 63 12.49 2.23 8.23
N HIS A 64 12.14 0.95 8.16
CA HIS A 64 11.85 0.26 6.90
C HIS A 64 10.37 0.26 6.53
N TYR A 65 9.48 0.73 7.40
CA TYR A 65 8.06 0.81 7.08
C TYR A 65 7.73 2.10 6.35
N LYS A 66 7.01 1.96 5.23
CA LYS A 66 6.51 3.09 4.47
C LYS A 66 5.03 3.34 4.75
N TRP A 67 4.22 2.29 4.70
CA TRP A 67 2.77 2.38 4.88
C TRP A 67 2.21 1.24 5.73
N THR A 68 1.21 1.56 6.54
CA THR A 68 0.23 0.61 7.07
C THR A 68 -1.03 0.77 6.25
N ALA A 69 -1.48 -0.30 5.60
CA ALA A 69 -2.67 -0.30 4.77
C ALA A 69 -3.78 -1.19 5.35
N THR A 70 -5.03 -0.79 5.18
CA THR A 70 -6.20 -1.57 5.59
C THR A 70 -7.12 -1.81 4.40
N LEU A 71 -7.78 -2.97 4.37
CA LEU A 71 -8.83 -3.28 3.41
C LEU A 71 -10.21 -2.99 4.01
N GLY A 72 -11.15 -2.54 3.17
CA GLY A 72 -12.55 -2.30 3.53
C GLY A 72 -12.81 -1.19 4.56
N PRO A 73 -12.66 0.11 4.23
CA PRO A 73 -12.23 0.72 2.97
C PRO A 73 -10.69 0.82 2.83
N ALA A 74 -10.20 0.91 1.60
CA ALA A 74 -8.78 1.00 1.29
C ALA A 74 -8.15 2.28 1.85
N ARG A 75 -7.19 2.15 2.77
CA ARG A 75 -6.50 3.28 3.39
C ARG A 75 -5.00 3.02 3.50
N PHE A 76 -4.19 4.05 3.31
CA PHE A 76 -2.74 4.04 3.56
C PHE A 76 -2.40 5.05 4.66
N ILE A 77 -1.78 4.60 5.74
CA ILE A 77 -1.42 5.44 6.89
C ILE A 77 0.08 5.34 7.10
N HIS A 78 0.75 6.47 7.13
CA HIS A 78 2.18 6.54 7.42
C HIS A 78 2.41 6.36 8.93
N GLN A 79 3.33 5.48 9.34
CA GLN A 79 3.53 5.12 10.75
C GLN A 79 3.82 6.30 11.69
N LYS A 80 4.49 7.34 11.18
CA LYS A 80 4.85 8.52 12.00
C LYS A 80 3.68 9.46 12.31
N GLU A 81 2.48 9.19 11.79
CA GLU A 81 1.32 10.04 12.08
C GLU A 81 0.57 9.55 13.33
N PRO A 82 0.38 10.41 14.35
CA PRO A 82 -0.35 10.03 15.54
C PRO A 82 -1.82 9.77 15.21
N THR A 83 -2.35 8.65 15.70
CA THR A 83 -3.72 8.15 15.41
C THR A 83 -4.83 9.15 15.68
N ALA A 84 -4.60 10.11 16.60
CA ALA A 84 -5.56 11.13 16.99
C ALA A 84 -5.75 12.27 15.98
N SER A 85 -4.86 12.42 14.98
CA SER A 85 -4.90 13.51 13.99
C SER A 85 -4.70 13.03 12.55
N ILE A 86 -5.18 11.83 12.21
CA ILE A 86 -5.10 11.28 10.86
C ILE A 86 -6.05 12.08 9.95
N PHE A 87 -5.48 12.95 9.10
CA PHE A 87 -6.21 13.66 8.06
C PHE A 87 -6.11 12.87 6.75
N LEU A 88 -7.17 12.12 6.46
CA LEU A 88 -7.27 11.32 5.24
C LEU A 88 -7.45 12.23 4.01
N LYS A 89 -6.52 12.12 3.07
CA LYS A 89 -6.54 12.76 1.74
C LYS A 89 -6.96 11.74 0.69
N ASN A 90 -7.56 12.24 -0.40
CA ASN A 90 -7.80 11.43 -1.60
C ASN A 90 -6.55 11.42 -2.48
N CYS A 91 -6.38 10.37 -3.27
CA CYS A 91 -5.36 10.34 -4.31
C CYS A 91 -5.56 11.47 -5.35
N SER A 92 -4.47 11.97 -5.92
CA SER A 92 -4.46 12.98 -6.99
C SER A 92 -4.93 12.39 -8.33
N TRP A 93 -4.84 11.07 -8.50
CA TRP A 93 -5.25 10.41 -9.73
C TRP A 93 -6.76 10.16 -9.77
N LEU A 94 -7.40 10.58 -10.87
CA LEU A 94 -8.81 10.32 -11.15
C LEU A 94 -9.05 8.89 -11.66
N GLY A 95 -8.02 8.26 -12.23
CA GLY A 95 -8.14 6.94 -12.83
C GLY A 95 -6.80 6.25 -12.97
N LEU A 96 -6.85 4.92 -12.93
CA LEU A 96 -5.66 4.08 -13.02
C LEU A 96 -6.02 2.84 -13.84
N SER A 97 -5.40 2.73 -15.02
CA SER A 97 -5.53 1.56 -15.89
C SER A 97 -4.18 0.87 -16.05
N ILE A 98 -4.15 -0.45 -15.94
CA ILE A 98 -2.92 -1.25 -16.01
C ILE A 98 -3.06 -2.25 -17.14
N THR A 99 -2.13 -2.22 -18.08
CA THR A 99 -2.09 -3.19 -19.18
C THR A 99 -1.07 -4.28 -18.85
N LEU A 100 -1.59 -5.49 -18.59
CA LEU A 100 -0.79 -6.69 -18.36
C LEU A 100 -0.65 -7.48 -19.66
N PRO A 101 0.53 -8.08 -19.95
CA PRO A 101 0.76 -8.80 -21.20
C PRO A 101 -0.17 -10.00 -21.43
N GLU A 102 -0.55 -10.72 -20.37
CA GLU A 102 -1.31 -11.98 -20.46
C GLU A 102 -2.78 -11.83 -20.08
N THR A 103 -3.11 -10.80 -19.29
CA THR A 103 -4.46 -10.60 -18.73
C THR A 103 -5.26 -9.54 -19.49
N GLY A 104 -4.59 -8.67 -20.26
CA GLY A 104 -5.20 -7.49 -20.87
C GLY A 104 -5.20 -6.27 -19.96
N THR A 105 -6.03 -5.29 -20.29
CA THR A 105 -6.14 -4.02 -19.55
C THR A 105 -7.12 -4.15 -18.40
N LEU A 106 -6.66 -3.78 -17.21
CA LEU A 106 -7.43 -3.71 -15.97
C LEU A 106 -7.69 -2.23 -15.65
N ASP A 107 -8.95 -1.86 -15.47
CA ASP A 107 -9.34 -0.52 -15.05
C ASP A 107 -9.66 -0.51 -13.55
N LEU A 108 -8.95 0.33 -12.81
CA LEU A 108 -9.06 0.50 -11.36
C LEU A 108 -9.60 1.90 -10.99
N SER A 109 -10.13 2.66 -11.96
CA SER A 109 -10.53 4.06 -11.77
C SER A 109 -11.65 4.23 -10.74
N ASP A 110 -12.60 3.31 -10.68
CA ASP A 110 -13.65 3.36 -9.64
C ASP A 110 -13.05 3.10 -8.26
N TRP A 111 -12.16 2.11 -8.15
CA TRP A 111 -11.55 1.71 -6.88
C TRP A 111 -10.61 2.78 -6.32
N ILE A 112 -9.79 3.41 -7.15
CA ILE A 112 -8.83 4.43 -6.71
C ILE A 112 -9.52 5.66 -6.12
N SER A 113 -10.73 5.98 -6.59
CA SER A 113 -11.53 7.10 -6.06
C SER A 113 -11.94 6.91 -4.60
N GLU A 114 -11.98 5.66 -4.12
CA GLU A 114 -12.31 5.32 -2.73
C GLU A 114 -11.08 5.23 -1.82
N VAL A 115 -9.88 5.16 -2.40
CA VAL A 115 -8.62 5.03 -1.67
C VAL A 115 -8.29 6.35 -0.98
N LYS A 116 -7.93 6.24 0.30
CA LYS A 116 -7.48 7.38 1.09
C LYS A 116 -6.07 7.16 1.62
N TYR A 117 -5.32 8.23 1.80
CA TYR A 117 -4.00 8.17 2.40
C TYR A 117 -3.76 9.28 3.42
N SER A 118 -2.86 9.04 4.36
CA SER A 118 -2.44 9.99 5.38
C SER A 118 -0.92 9.89 5.53
N GLY A 119 -0.22 10.88 4.99
CA GLY A 119 1.24 10.90 4.96
C GLY A 119 1.82 12.05 4.14
N PRO A 120 3.17 12.16 4.13
CA PRO A 120 3.89 13.22 3.43
C PRO A 120 3.93 13.03 1.92
N GLN A 121 3.81 11.79 1.44
CA GLN A 121 3.86 11.42 0.02
C GLN A 121 2.64 10.58 -0.33
N GLU A 122 2.26 10.57 -1.59
CA GLU A 122 1.16 9.73 -2.07
C GLU A 122 1.63 8.27 -2.28
N PRO A 123 0.77 7.25 -2.05
CA PRO A 123 1.08 5.86 -2.41
C PRO A 123 1.43 5.73 -3.90
N THR A 124 2.44 4.94 -4.21
CA THR A 124 2.85 4.74 -5.61
C THR A 124 1.84 3.87 -6.38
N PRO A 125 1.78 3.98 -7.72
CA PRO A 125 0.90 3.13 -8.54
C PRO A 125 1.09 1.62 -8.28
N LEU A 126 2.32 1.18 -7.99
CA LEU A 126 2.62 -0.21 -7.62
C LEU A 126 1.99 -0.60 -6.29
N GLU A 127 2.07 0.26 -5.27
CA GLU A 127 1.48 0.02 -3.95
C GLU A 127 -0.05 -0.05 -4.03
N LEU A 128 -0.66 0.87 -4.80
CA LEU A 128 -2.10 0.88 -5.08
C LEU A 128 -2.54 -0.40 -5.79
N PHE A 129 -1.85 -0.77 -6.86
CA PHE A 129 -2.17 -1.99 -7.61
C PHE A 129 -2.03 -3.25 -6.77
N THR A 130 -0.99 -3.31 -5.94
CA THR A 130 -0.76 -4.47 -5.07
C THR A 130 -1.86 -4.59 -4.03
N LEU A 131 -2.28 -3.49 -3.42
CA LEU A 131 -3.40 -3.51 -2.48
C LEU A 131 -4.71 -3.91 -3.17
N TRP A 132 -4.99 -3.42 -4.38
CA TRP A 132 -6.15 -3.81 -5.17
C TRP A 132 -6.16 -5.32 -5.53
N CYS A 133 -5.00 -5.88 -5.87
CA CYS A 133 -4.87 -7.32 -6.12
C CYS A 133 -5.24 -8.15 -4.87
N ILE A 134 -4.88 -7.65 -3.69
CA ILE A 134 -5.21 -8.31 -2.42
C ILE A 134 -6.70 -8.17 -2.12
N ASP A 135 -7.27 -6.97 -2.32
CA ASP A 135 -8.69 -6.68 -2.11
C ASP A 135 -9.61 -7.55 -2.99
N THR A 136 -9.22 -7.73 -4.26
CA THR A 136 -9.94 -8.58 -5.22
C THR A 136 -9.62 -10.06 -5.10
N GLY A 137 -8.63 -10.43 -4.28
CA GLY A 137 -8.16 -11.81 -4.12
C GLY A 137 -7.47 -12.39 -5.37
N LYS A 138 -7.10 -11.54 -6.33
CA LYS A 138 -6.46 -11.95 -7.59
C LYS A 138 -5.00 -11.50 -7.60
N PRO A 139 -4.03 -12.42 -7.59
CA PRO A 139 -2.62 -12.08 -7.42
C PRO A 139 -1.97 -11.57 -8.72
N TYR A 140 -2.56 -10.57 -9.37
CA TYR A 140 -2.07 -10.06 -10.65
C TYR A 140 -0.68 -9.41 -10.57
N PHE A 141 -0.28 -8.96 -9.38
CA PHE A 141 1.06 -8.45 -9.10
C PHE A 141 2.18 -9.47 -9.41
N LEU A 142 1.87 -10.77 -9.49
CA LEU A 142 2.83 -11.81 -9.89
C LEU A 142 3.16 -11.78 -11.39
N TYR A 143 2.28 -11.21 -12.22
CA TYR A 143 2.46 -11.10 -13.67
C TYR A 143 3.04 -9.75 -14.09
N VAL A 144 3.37 -8.88 -13.12
CA VAL A 144 3.98 -7.59 -13.38
C VAL A 144 5.42 -7.79 -13.82
N ASN A 145 5.74 -7.26 -14.99
CA ASN A 145 7.07 -7.28 -15.58
C ASN A 145 7.52 -5.86 -16.00
N GLU A 146 8.72 -5.75 -16.53
CA GLU A 146 9.30 -4.47 -16.97
C GLU A 146 8.51 -3.78 -18.10
N THR A 147 7.70 -4.54 -18.85
CA THR A 147 6.87 -4.02 -19.93
C THR A 147 5.49 -3.58 -19.48
N THR A 148 5.14 -3.80 -18.20
CA THR A 148 3.83 -3.43 -17.65
C THR A 148 3.72 -1.91 -17.55
N LYS A 149 2.77 -1.37 -18.30
CA LYS A 149 2.47 0.06 -18.35
C LYS A 149 1.23 0.38 -17.52
N VAL A 150 1.27 1.55 -16.91
CA VAL A 150 0.17 2.17 -16.18
C VAL A 150 -0.21 3.43 -16.89
N ASP A 151 -1.49 3.55 -17.21
CA ASP A 151 -2.10 4.77 -17.71
C ASP A 151 -2.76 5.44 -16.50
N LEU A 152 -2.15 6.53 -16.05
CA LEU A 152 -2.66 7.36 -14.94
C LEU A 152 -3.46 8.51 -15.53
N ILE A 153 -4.66 8.75 -15.02
CA ILE A 153 -5.47 9.92 -15.37
C ILE A 153 -5.30 10.94 -14.26
N ASP A 154 -4.67 12.07 -14.59
CA ASP A 154 -4.42 13.16 -13.64
C ASP A 154 -5.70 13.97 -13.36
N GLU A 155 -5.66 14.88 -12.38
CA GLU A 155 -6.77 15.78 -12.00
C GLU A 155 -7.31 16.61 -13.18
N LEU A 156 -6.45 16.86 -14.17
CA LEU A 156 -6.78 17.60 -15.40
C LEU A 156 -7.41 16.71 -16.49
N GLY A 157 -7.53 15.41 -16.25
CA GLY A 157 -8.03 14.43 -17.23
C GLY A 157 -6.99 14.01 -18.28
N GLU A 158 -5.73 14.39 -18.11
CA GLU A 158 -4.64 14.00 -19.01
C GLU A 158 -4.14 12.59 -18.69
N ILE A 159 -3.82 11.82 -19.73
CA ILE A 159 -3.30 10.45 -19.60
C ILE A 159 -1.77 10.49 -19.55
N VAL A 160 -1.21 10.09 -18.41
CA VAL A 160 0.22 9.96 -18.19
C VAL A 160 0.61 8.50 -18.16
N VAL A 161 1.30 8.05 -19.20
CA VAL A 161 1.78 6.66 -19.31
C VAL A 161 3.09 6.51 -18.55
N ARG A 162 3.13 5.63 -17.55
CA ARG A 162 4.34 5.30 -16.76
C ARG A 162 4.57 3.79 -16.69
N ARG A 163 5.81 3.39 -16.40
CA ARG A 163 6.11 1.99 -16.05
C ARG A 163 5.71 1.74 -14.60
N LEU A 164 5.09 0.59 -14.33
CA LEU A 164 4.63 0.23 -12.98
C LEU A 164 5.79 -0.04 -12.02
N ILE A 165 6.87 -0.66 -12.52
CA ILE A 165 8.11 -0.83 -11.78
C ILE A 165 8.99 0.39 -12.09
N ALA A 166 9.25 1.22 -11.08
CA ALA A 166 10.31 2.21 -11.16
C ALA A 166 11.65 1.46 -11.20
N GLU A 167 12.48 1.75 -12.20
CA GLU A 167 13.89 1.32 -12.16
C GLU A 167 14.49 1.81 -10.83
N PRO A 168 15.27 0.98 -10.10
CA PRO A 168 16.07 1.52 -9.02
C PRO A 168 16.91 2.65 -9.60
N PRO A 169 17.07 3.81 -8.91
CA PRO A 169 17.95 4.85 -9.40
C PRO A 169 19.31 4.19 -9.63
N SER A 170 19.72 4.08 -10.89
CA SER A 170 21.02 3.54 -11.22
C SER A 170 22.04 4.42 -10.52
N LEU A 171 22.89 3.80 -9.70
CA LEU A 171 24.00 4.46 -9.01
C LEU A 171 25.07 5.03 -9.98
N GLU A 172 24.79 5.10 -11.29
CA GLU A 172 25.72 5.51 -12.33
C GLU A 172 25.35 6.83 -13.04
N GLN A 173 24.27 7.52 -12.67
CA GLN A 173 23.95 8.83 -13.26
C GLN A 173 24.47 10.06 -12.48
N ASN A 174 25.44 9.87 -11.58
CA ASN A 174 26.22 10.98 -11.00
C ASN A 174 27.70 11.01 -11.47
N ALA A 175 28.06 10.24 -12.50
CA ALA A 175 29.41 10.26 -13.06
C ALA A 175 29.41 10.17 -14.59
N GLY A 176 28.67 11.05 -15.27
CA GLY A 176 28.76 11.13 -16.72
C GLY A 176 27.86 12.21 -17.32
N GLN A 177 28.49 13.22 -17.91
CA GLN A 177 27.92 14.32 -18.70
C GLN A 177 27.16 15.44 -17.96
N VAL A 178 27.90 16.50 -17.61
CA VAL A 178 27.65 17.83 -18.20
C VAL A 178 28.99 18.56 -18.35
N THR A 179 29.66 18.43 -19.50
CA THR A 179 30.47 19.51 -20.07
C THR A 179 30.48 19.39 -21.60
N GLY A 180 29.75 20.30 -22.24
CA GLY A 180 29.76 20.56 -23.69
C GLY A 180 28.34 20.83 -24.19
N SER A 181 27.96 22.00 -24.71
CA SER A 181 28.67 23.25 -25.00
C SER A 181 27.63 24.31 -25.42
N TYR A 182 28.06 25.58 -25.42
CA TYR A 182 27.46 26.78 -26.03
C TYR A 182 26.34 27.52 -25.29
N THR A 183 26.73 28.62 -24.63
CA THR A 183 26.19 29.94 -24.96
C THR A 183 27.33 30.94 -25.13
N ASP A 184 27.10 31.88 -26.04
CA ASP A 184 28.02 32.81 -26.66
C ASP A 184 28.77 33.79 -25.74
N ARG A 185 29.98 34.12 -26.21
CA ARG A 185 30.61 35.44 -26.27
C ARG A 185 29.95 36.58 -25.48
N SER A 186 30.60 37.01 -24.41
CA SER A 186 31.22 38.34 -24.32
C SER A 186 31.77 38.52 -22.89
N LEU A 187 33.09 38.62 -22.74
CA LEU A 187 33.78 39.48 -21.75
C LEU A 187 35.30 39.23 -21.84
N ASP A 188 35.85 39.17 -23.06
CA ASP A 188 37.28 39.34 -23.30
C ASP A 188 37.51 40.74 -23.84
N SER A 189 37.49 41.74 -22.94
CA SER A 189 38.00 43.09 -23.21
C SER A 189 38.18 43.90 -21.93
N LEU A 190 39.01 43.46 -20.98
CA LEU A 190 39.46 44.37 -19.90
C LEU A 190 40.93 44.27 -19.51
N PHE A 191 41.78 43.58 -20.28
CA PHE A 191 43.22 43.66 -20.10
C PHE A 191 43.95 43.79 -21.44
N SER A 192 43.97 45.01 -21.97
CA SER A 192 44.98 45.44 -22.94
C SER A 192 46.12 46.13 -22.20
N PRO A 193 47.39 45.70 -22.36
CA PRO A 193 48.54 46.49 -21.98
C PRO A 193 49.05 47.31 -23.19
N SER A 194 49.30 48.61 -22.96
CA SER A 194 50.04 49.63 -23.76
C SER A 194 49.22 50.93 -23.88
N GLY A 195 49.72 52.13 -23.60
CA GLY A 195 51.08 52.57 -23.27
C GLY A 195 51.08 54.07 -22.92
N CYS A 196 52.30 54.65 -22.89
CA CYS A 196 52.70 56.01 -22.51
C CYS A 196 53.05 56.21 -21.03
#